data_AF-A0A506PXG1-F1
#
_entry.id   AF-A0A506PXG1-F1
#
_cell.length_a   1.000
_cell.length_b   1.000
_cell.length_c   1.000
_cell.angle_alpha   90.00
_cell.angle_beta   90.00
_cell.angle_gamma   90.00
#
_symmetry.space_group_name_H-M   'P 1'
#
loop_
_entity.id
_entity.type
_entity.pdbx_description
1 polymer ?
#
loop_
_entity_poly.entity_id
_entity_poly.type
_entity_poly.pdbx_seq_one_letter_code
_entity_poly.pdbx_strand_id
1 'polypeptide(L)'
;ETKVDGTTITNTYKNTDKTEVNGKKVWEDYDNKFNTRPGSITVQLLQGDKVIQDTKVEADKEGNWNFNFKDLPKYDGQGNEIKYTVSEVKVDGYETKVEGTTITNTYKNTDKTEVSGKKVWEDYNNQFKTRPESIKVELHQDDKVIQDTTVKADEKGNWNFSFKDLPKYDGEGNEIQY
;
A
#
# COMPACT_ATOMS: atom_id res chain seq x y z
N GLU A 1 -41.14 -22.24 13.23
CA GLU A 1 -42.27 -22.42 12.30
C GLU A 1 -42.70 -23.87 12.36
N THR A 2 -44.00 -24.12 12.45
CA THR A 2 -44.54 -25.48 12.51
C THR A 2 -45.26 -25.78 11.21
N LYS A 3 -44.88 -26.86 10.54
CA LYS A 3 -45.55 -27.37 9.34
C LYS A 3 -46.13 -28.74 9.63
N VAL A 4 -47.37 -28.97 9.22
CA VAL A 4 -48.04 -30.27 9.33
C VAL A 4 -48.26 -30.80 7.91
N ASP A 5 -47.83 -32.05 7.68
CA ASP A 5 -48.03 -32.78 6.42
C ASP A 5 -48.54 -34.20 6.74
N GLY A 6 -49.83 -34.43 6.53
CA GLY A 6 -50.51 -35.64 6.99
C GLY A 6 -50.42 -35.80 8.51
N THR A 7 -49.77 -36.88 8.96
CA THR A 7 -49.50 -37.17 10.38
C THR A 7 -48.12 -36.66 10.85
N THR A 8 -47.34 -36.03 9.98
CA THR A 8 -45.99 -35.53 10.31
C THR A 8 -46.07 -34.08 10.76
N ILE A 9 -45.53 -33.79 11.95
CA ILE A 9 -45.37 -32.43 12.47
C ILE A 9 -43.88 -32.09 12.42
N THR A 10 -43.51 -31.08 11.64
CA THR A 10 -42.15 -30.55 11.57
C THR A 10 -42.08 -29.20 12.28
N ASN A 11 -41.22 -29.09 13.29
CA ASN A 11 -40.84 -27.82 13.89
C ASN A 11 -39.50 -27.38 13.31
N THR A 12 -39.49 -26.27 12.58
CA THR A 12 -38.28 -25.62 12.08
C THR A 12 -37.93 -24.46 13.02
N TYR A 13 -36.75 -24.51 13.63
CA TYR A 13 -36.21 -23.37 14.35
C TYR A 13 -35.94 -22.24 13.34
N LYS A 14 -36.47 -21.05 13.61
CA LYS A 14 -36.12 -19.83 12.87
C LYS A 14 -35.11 -19.08 13.71
N ASN A 15 -33.89 -18.94 13.20
CA ASN A 15 -32.92 -18.09 13.83
C ASN A 15 -33.38 -16.62 13.71
N THR A 16 -33.69 -16.01 14.85
CA THR A 16 -34.04 -14.59 14.95
C THR A 16 -32.90 -13.75 15.53
N ASP A 17 -31.83 -14.39 16.00
CA ASP A 17 -30.67 -13.71 16.57
C ASP A 17 -29.87 -13.05 15.46
N LYS A 18 -29.61 -11.76 15.66
CA LYS A 18 -28.84 -10.96 14.73
C LYS A 18 -27.53 -10.51 15.36
N THR A 19 -26.54 -10.27 14.51
CA THR A 19 -25.26 -9.68 14.84
C THR A 19 -24.95 -8.56 13.86
N GLU A 20 -23.85 -7.86 14.10
CA GLU A 20 -23.31 -6.85 13.20
C GLU A 20 -21.79 -6.95 13.11
N VAL A 21 -21.24 -6.46 11.99
CA VAL A 21 -19.80 -6.35 11.76
C VAL A 21 -19.45 -4.89 11.57
N ASN A 22 -18.77 -4.33 12.57
CA ASN A 22 -18.22 -2.98 12.52
C ASN A 22 -16.73 -3.05 12.16
N GLY A 23 -16.31 -2.14 11.29
CA GLY A 23 -14.91 -2.03 10.90
C GLY A 23 -14.54 -0.61 10.54
N LYS A 24 -13.24 -0.40 10.37
CA LYS A 24 -12.66 0.88 10.02
C LYS A 24 -11.63 0.72 8.92
N LYS A 25 -11.44 1.78 8.16
CA LYS A 25 -10.40 1.89 7.13
C LYS A 25 -9.31 2.83 7.62
N VAL A 26 -8.07 2.37 7.46
CA VAL A 26 -6.85 3.13 7.76
C VAL A 26 -6.09 3.34 6.46
N TRP A 27 -5.52 4.53 6.30
CA TRP A 27 -4.69 4.91 5.17
C TRP A 27 -3.26 5.15 5.65
N GLU A 28 -2.32 4.40 5.09
CA GLU A 28 -0.89 4.60 5.24
C GLU A 28 -0.35 5.17 3.92
N ASP A 29 -0.66 6.44 3.67
CA ASP A 29 -0.47 7.08 2.37
C ASP A 29 0.08 8.50 2.46
N TYR A 30 0.89 8.74 3.49
CA TYR A 30 1.59 10.01 3.70
C TYR A 30 0.60 11.16 3.87
N ASP A 31 -0.48 10.92 4.62
CA ASP A 31 -1.60 11.86 4.77
C ASP A 31 -2.14 12.36 3.42
N ASN A 32 -2.24 11.44 2.45
CA ASN A 32 -2.65 11.71 1.08
C ASN A 32 -1.84 12.84 0.36
N LYS A 33 -0.56 13.03 0.72
CA LYS A 33 0.34 14.05 0.11
C LYS A 33 0.39 13.97 -1.42
N PHE A 34 0.21 12.78 -1.99
CA PHE A 34 0.25 12.54 -3.44
C PHE A 34 -1.12 12.64 -4.12
N ASN A 35 -2.20 12.95 -3.39
CA ASN A 35 -3.57 13.03 -3.90
C ASN A 35 -4.03 11.76 -4.65
N THR A 36 -3.57 10.59 -4.19
CA THR A 36 -3.89 9.28 -4.80
C THR A 36 -5.05 8.58 -4.10
N ARG A 37 -5.44 9.02 -2.90
CA ARG A 37 -6.53 8.41 -2.15
C ARG A 37 -7.86 8.59 -2.91
N PRO A 38 -8.61 7.50 -3.20
CA PRO A 38 -9.88 7.61 -3.88
C PRO A 38 -10.92 8.27 -2.98
N GLY A 39 -11.95 8.87 -3.60
CA GLY A 39 -13.09 9.43 -2.86
C GLY A 39 -13.94 8.38 -2.13
N SER A 40 -13.84 7.11 -2.53
CA SER A 40 -14.56 6.00 -1.91
C SER A 40 -13.87 4.65 -2.17
N ILE A 41 -14.18 3.67 -1.34
CA ILE A 41 -13.80 2.26 -1.52
C ILE A 41 -15.04 1.36 -1.47
N THR A 42 -14.92 0.11 -1.91
CA THR A 42 -15.96 -0.91 -1.73
C THR A 42 -15.45 -1.97 -0.77
N VAL A 43 -16.11 -2.09 0.37
CA VAL A 43 -15.84 -3.12 1.38
C VAL A 43 -16.85 -4.25 1.20
N GLN A 44 -16.37 -5.49 1.18
CA GLN A 44 -17.17 -6.69 1.00
C GLN A 44 -17.22 -7.46 2.32
N LEU A 45 -18.40 -7.94 2.69
CA LEU A 45 -18.63 -8.87 3.78
C LEU A 45 -18.65 -10.29 3.23
N LEU A 46 -17.87 -11.17 3.85
CA LEU A 46 -17.73 -12.56 3.44
C LEU A 46 -18.21 -13.51 4.53
N GLN A 47 -18.84 -14.59 4.07
CA GLN A 47 -19.11 -15.79 4.85
C GLN A 47 -18.33 -16.95 4.21
N GLY A 48 -17.25 -17.36 4.85
CA GLY A 48 -16.23 -18.16 4.19
C GLY A 48 -15.62 -17.39 3.01
N ASP A 49 -15.58 -17.99 1.83
CA ASP A 49 -15.03 -17.36 0.61
C ASP A 49 -16.08 -16.61 -0.22
N LYS A 50 -17.34 -16.62 0.21
CA LYS A 50 -18.44 -16.01 -0.54
C LYS A 50 -18.70 -14.58 -0.07
N VAL A 51 -18.66 -13.64 -1.01
CA VAL A 51 -19.21 -12.29 -0.80
C VAL A 51 -20.73 -12.38 -0.69
N ILE A 52 -21.26 -11.91 0.44
CA ILE A 52 -22.70 -11.94 0.73
C ILE A 52 -23.34 -10.55 0.73
N GLN A 53 -22.53 -9.52 0.95
CA GLN A 53 -22.94 -8.12 0.94
C GLN A 53 -21.70 -7.27 0.65
N ASP A 54 -21.91 -6.08 0.10
CA ASP A 54 -20.89 -5.05 0.00
C ASP A 54 -21.47 -3.69 0.39
N THR A 55 -20.58 -2.74 0.64
CA THR A 55 -20.95 -1.35 0.86
C THR A 55 -19.89 -0.43 0.30
N LYS A 56 -20.34 0.71 -0.22
CA LYS A 56 -19.47 1.84 -0.51
C LYS A 56 -19.13 2.53 0.82
N VAL A 57 -17.86 2.85 1.01
CA VAL A 57 -17.35 3.57 2.18
C VAL A 57 -16.69 4.85 1.70
N GLU A 58 -16.99 5.94 2.38
CA GLU A 58 -16.46 7.29 2.14
C GLU A 58 -16.01 7.87 3.49
N ALA A 59 -15.16 8.89 3.46
CA ALA A 59 -14.81 9.63 4.66
C ALA A 59 -16.04 10.34 5.24
N ASP A 60 -16.18 10.32 6.56
CA ASP A 60 -17.11 11.21 7.25
C ASP A 60 -16.58 12.66 7.32
N LYS A 61 -17.32 13.54 8.00
CA LYS A 61 -16.95 14.95 8.15
C LYS A 61 -15.65 15.18 8.91
N GLU A 62 -15.23 14.21 9.71
CA GLU A 62 -13.98 14.24 10.49
C GLU A 62 -12.83 13.54 9.75
N GLY A 63 -13.08 13.01 8.55
CA GLY A 63 -12.11 12.28 7.77
C GLY A 63 -11.98 10.81 8.15
N ASN A 64 -12.81 10.31 9.08
CA ASN A 64 -12.76 8.90 9.48
C ASN A 64 -13.51 8.03 8.47
N TRP A 65 -13.00 6.83 8.24
CA TRP A 65 -13.62 5.87 7.35
C TRP A 65 -14.10 4.67 8.16
N ASN A 66 -15.41 4.56 8.32
CA ASN A 66 -16.05 3.51 9.11
C ASN A 66 -17.12 2.82 8.27
N PHE A 67 -17.34 1.53 8.53
CA PHE A 67 -18.41 0.78 7.89
C PHE A 67 -19.07 -0.17 8.90
N ASN A 68 -20.35 -0.45 8.67
CA ASN A 68 -21.11 -1.38 9.49
C ASN A 68 -22.04 -2.22 8.60
N PHE A 69 -21.97 -3.53 8.78
CA PHE A 69 -22.95 -4.49 8.27
C PHE A 69 -23.88 -4.91 9.41
N LYS A 70 -25.13 -4.47 9.36
CA LYS A 70 -26.15 -4.74 10.39
C LYS A 70 -27.05 -5.90 10.02
N ASP A 71 -27.81 -6.34 11.02
CA ASP A 71 -28.91 -7.29 10.83
C ASP A 71 -28.47 -8.66 10.25
N LEU A 72 -27.23 -9.07 10.51
CA LEU A 72 -26.65 -10.30 10.00
C LEU A 72 -27.14 -11.51 10.82
N PRO A 73 -27.49 -12.64 10.20
CA PRO A 73 -27.82 -13.86 10.95
C PRO A 73 -26.65 -14.30 11.84
N LYS A 74 -26.92 -14.59 13.13
CA LYS A 74 -25.85 -15.06 14.02
C LYS A 74 -25.43 -16.51 13.76
N TYR A 75 -26.38 -17.35 13.35
CA TYR A 75 -26.21 -18.78 13.15
C TYR A 75 -26.70 -19.20 11.77
N ASP A 76 -26.08 -20.22 11.20
CA ASP A 76 -26.49 -20.83 9.93
C ASP A 76 -27.72 -21.74 10.10
N GLY A 77 -28.17 -22.36 9.00
CA GLY A 77 -29.31 -23.28 9.01
C GLY A 77 -29.08 -24.58 9.80
N GLN A 78 -27.85 -24.85 10.23
CA GLN A 78 -27.46 -26.02 11.04
C GLN A 78 -27.27 -25.63 12.52
N GLY A 79 -27.34 -24.35 12.86
CA GLY A 79 -27.15 -23.83 14.21
C GLY A 79 -25.70 -23.50 14.57
N ASN A 80 -24.77 -23.50 13.61
CA ASN A 80 -23.39 -23.09 13.86
C ASN A 80 -23.27 -21.57 13.78
N GLU A 81 -22.43 -20.97 14.63
CA GLU A 81 -22.18 -19.53 14.60
C GLU A 81 -21.47 -19.13 13.29
N ILE A 82 -21.99 -18.12 12.61
CA ILE A 82 -21.45 -17.67 11.34
C ILE A 82 -20.24 -16.78 11.61
N LYS A 83 -19.08 -17.20 11.09
CA LYS A 83 -17.88 -16.36 11.06
C LYS A 83 -17.90 -15.45 9.85
N TYR A 84 -18.05 -14.15 10.11
CA TYR A 84 -17.92 -13.11 9.10
C TYR A 84 -16.49 -12.58 9.02
N THR A 85 -16.06 -12.27 7.81
CA THR A 85 -14.80 -11.56 7.54
C THR A 85 -15.07 -10.43 6.54
N VAL A 86 -14.09 -9.56 6.35
CA VAL A 86 -14.20 -8.45 5.40
C VAL A 86 -13.06 -8.48 4.40
N SER A 87 -13.31 -8.01 3.20
CA SER A 87 -12.29 -7.71 2.19
C SER A 87 -12.57 -6.36 1.54
N GLU A 88 -11.61 -5.87 0.78
CA GLU A 88 -11.76 -4.66 -0.02
C GLU A 88 -11.63 -5.02 -1.49
N VAL A 89 -12.44 -4.39 -2.34
CA VAL A 89 -12.17 -4.40 -3.78
C VAL A 89 -10.88 -3.63 -4.03
N LYS A 90 -9.96 -4.21 -4.81
CA LYS A 90 -8.63 -3.65 -5.09
C LYS A 90 -8.70 -2.15 -5.39
N VAL A 91 -7.85 -1.39 -4.71
CA VAL A 91 -7.61 0.03 -4.96
C VAL A 91 -6.26 0.17 -5.68
N ASP A 92 -6.27 0.78 -6.87
CA ASP A 92 -5.06 0.91 -7.69
C ASP A 92 -3.99 1.77 -7.01
N GLY A 93 -2.73 1.32 -7.05
CA GLY A 93 -1.61 1.99 -6.39
C GLY A 93 -1.46 1.68 -4.90
N TYR A 94 -2.38 0.91 -4.33
CA TYR A 94 -2.37 0.56 -2.90
C TYR A 94 -2.22 -0.95 -2.70
N GLU A 95 -1.50 -1.31 -1.63
CA GLU A 95 -1.50 -2.65 -1.07
C GLU A 95 -2.48 -2.70 0.10
N THR A 96 -3.33 -3.73 0.13
CA THR A 96 -4.37 -3.90 1.16
C THR A 96 -3.97 -4.98 2.17
N LYS A 97 -4.12 -4.68 3.46
CA LYS A 97 -4.01 -5.63 4.56
C LYS A 97 -5.29 -5.61 5.40
N VAL A 98 -5.78 -6.78 5.80
CA VAL A 98 -6.96 -6.90 6.66
C VAL A 98 -6.59 -7.61 7.97
N GLU A 99 -6.86 -6.94 9.10
CA GLU A 99 -6.63 -7.46 10.44
C GLU A 99 -7.94 -7.39 11.25
N GLY A 100 -8.59 -8.54 11.41
CA GLY A 100 -9.97 -8.60 11.93
C GLY A 100 -10.92 -7.88 10.97
N THR A 101 -11.42 -6.73 11.39
CA THR A 101 -12.29 -5.84 10.58
C THR A 101 -11.64 -4.50 10.25
N THR A 102 -10.36 -4.32 10.62
CA THR A 102 -9.58 -3.15 10.21
C THR A 102 -8.95 -3.44 8.85
N ILE A 103 -9.21 -2.56 7.88
CA ILE A 103 -8.60 -2.61 6.56
C ILE A 103 -7.58 -1.49 6.47
N THR A 104 -6.33 -1.80 6.15
CA THR A 104 -5.26 -0.82 5.92
C THR A 104 -4.88 -0.82 4.46
N ASN A 105 -4.88 0.36 3.82
CA ASN A 105 -4.26 0.53 2.50
C ASN A 105 -2.96 1.32 2.64
N THR A 106 -1.88 0.75 2.14
CA THR A 106 -0.56 1.38 2.12
C THR A 106 -0.24 1.81 0.70
N TYR A 107 0.02 3.11 0.50
CA TYR A 107 0.42 3.63 -0.81
C TYR A 107 1.91 3.34 -1.04
N LYS A 108 2.24 2.72 -2.16
CA LYS A 108 3.65 2.50 -2.55
C LYS A 108 4.02 3.46 -3.67
N ASN A 109 4.76 4.52 -3.32
CA ASN A 109 5.33 5.39 -4.33
C ASN A 109 6.43 4.63 -5.10
N THR A 110 6.35 4.64 -6.42
CA THR A 110 7.30 3.95 -7.32
C THR A 110 8.13 4.91 -8.16
N ASP A 111 7.97 6.22 -7.96
CA ASP A 111 8.68 7.26 -8.68
C ASP A 111 10.18 7.12 -8.47
N LYS A 112 10.89 7.26 -9.58
CA LYS A 112 12.34 7.18 -9.64
C LYS A 112 12.95 8.52 -10.01
N THR A 113 14.18 8.73 -9.57
CA THR A 113 15.01 9.86 -9.93
C THR A 113 16.40 9.39 -10.39
N GLU A 114 17.17 10.34 -10.91
CA GLU A 114 18.55 10.15 -11.35
C GLU A 114 19.42 11.26 -10.77
N VAL A 115 20.60 10.90 -10.29
CA VAL A 115 21.67 11.84 -9.93
C VAL A 115 22.78 11.69 -10.96
N SER A 116 23.08 12.76 -11.68
CA SER A 116 24.17 12.78 -12.65
C SER A 116 25.09 13.96 -12.43
N GLY A 117 26.35 13.80 -12.82
CA GLY A 117 27.36 14.82 -12.62
C GLY A 117 28.58 14.61 -13.50
N LYS A 118 29.50 15.57 -13.41
CA LYS A 118 30.79 15.51 -14.10
C LYS A 118 31.93 15.91 -13.17
N LYS A 119 33.07 15.24 -13.30
CA LYS A 119 34.32 15.65 -12.67
C LYS A 119 35.08 16.59 -13.60
N VAL A 120 35.33 17.80 -13.12
CA VAL A 120 36.22 18.77 -13.76
C VAL A 120 37.57 18.76 -13.03
N TRP A 121 38.65 18.73 -13.80
CA TRP A 121 40.03 18.79 -13.31
C TRP A 121 40.63 20.16 -13.61
N GLU A 122 41.01 20.90 -12.57
CA GLU A 122 41.78 22.14 -12.67
C GLU A 122 43.26 21.85 -12.32
N ASP A 123 43.94 21.13 -13.21
CA ASP A 123 45.26 20.54 -12.98
C ASP A 123 46.27 20.84 -14.11
N TYR A 124 46.14 22.00 -14.75
CA TYR A 124 46.95 22.43 -15.91
C TYR A 124 46.93 21.40 -17.05
N ASN A 125 45.74 20.87 -17.37
CA ASN A 125 45.54 19.83 -18.37
C ASN A 125 46.46 18.61 -18.14
N ASN A 126 46.61 18.20 -16.87
CA ASN A 126 47.46 17.10 -16.45
C ASN A 126 48.94 17.22 -16.88
N GLN A 127 49.50 18.45 -16.96
CA GLN A 127 50.90 18.71 -17.35
C GLN A 127 51.91 17.87 -16.56
N PHE A 128 51.61 17.58 -15.28
CA PHE A 128 52.49 16.84 -14.38
C PHE A 128 52.23 15.33 -14.35
N LYS A 129 51.29 14.81 -15.15
CA LYS A 129 50.92 13.38 -15.21
C LYS A 129 50.54 12.77 -13.86
N THR A 130 49.90 13.56 -12.99
CA THR A 130 49.47 13.13 -11.65
C THR A 130 47.99 12.74 -11.59
N ARG A 131 47.21 13.06 -12.63
CA ARG A 131 45.78 12.70 -12.67
C ARG A 131 45.63 11.17 -12.63
N PRO A 132 44.79 10.62 -11.73
CA PRO A 132 44.57 9.19 -11.66
C PRO A 132 43.83 8.68 -12.90
N GLU A 133 43.99 7.38 -13.21
CA GLU A 133 43.28 6.74 -14.32
C GLU A 133 41.78 6.59 -14.07
N SER A 134 41.38 6.55 -12.80
CA SER A 134 39.99 6.47 -12.37
C SER A 134 39.77 7.14 -11.01
N ILE A 135 38.54 7.51 -10.73
CA ILE A 135 38.09 7.93 -9.40
C ILE A 135 36.92 7.06 -8.96
N LYS A 136 36.75 6.92 -7.64
CA LYS A 136 35.53 6.39 -7.05
C LYS A 136 34.62 7.57 -6.72
N VAL A 137 33.37 7.52 -7.18
CA VAL A 137 32.32 8.49 -6.82
C VAL A 137 31.28 7.73 -6.01
N GLU A 138 30.96 8.24 -4.83
CA GLU A 138 29.97 7.66 -3.92
C GLU A 138 28.70 8.51 -3.96
N LEU A 139 27.55 7.85 -3.98
CA LEU A 139 26.23 8.45 -3.78
C LEU A 139 25.87 8.30 -2.31
N HIS A 140 25.50 9.41 -1.68
CA HIS A 140 25.15 9.45 -0.28
C HIS A 140 23.65 9.66 -0.14
N GLN A 141 23.05 9.12 0.91
CA GLN A 141 21.69 9.44 1.34
C GLN A 141 21.77 9.67 2.84
N ASP A 142 21.45 10.87 3.31
CA ASP A 142 21.56 11.27 4.73
C ASP A 142 22.93 10.89 5.34
N ASP A 143 24.01 11.29 4.67
CA ASP A 143 25.42 11.00 5.02
C ASP A 143 25.84 9.52 4.98
N LYS A 144 24.98 8.62 4.49
CA LYS A 144 25.30 7.20 4.30
C LYS A 144 25.57 6.89 2.84
N VAL A 145 26.71 6.24 2.56
CA VAL A 145 26.98 5.69 1.22
C VAL A 145 25.95 4.60 0.89
N ILE A 146 25.21 4.80 -0.19
CA ILE A 146 24.19 3.85 -0.68
C ILE A 146 24.58 3.18 -2.00
N GLN A 147 25.43 3.84 -2.79
CA GLN A 147 25.94 3.31 -4.04
C GLN A 147 27.29 3.96 -4.32
N ASP A 148 28.12 3.30 -5.12
CA ASP A 148 29.30 3.92 -5.67
C ASP A 148 29.55 3.44 -7.11
N THR A 149 30.37 4.19 -7.82
CA THR A 149 30.79 3.87 -9.18
C THR A 149 32.23 4.29 -9.42
N THR A 150 32.90 3.57 -10.32
CA THR A 150 34.23 3.93 -10.80
C THR A 150 34.09 4.73 -12.08
N VAL A 151 34.57 5.97 -12.06
CA VAL A 151 34.52 6.90 -13.20
C VAL A 151 35.89 6.96 -13.86
N LYS A 152 35.90 6.89 -15.19
CA LYS A 152 37.07 7.09 -16.05
C LYS A 152 36.75 8.14 -17.10
N ALA A 153 37.79 8.69 -17.73
CA ALA A 153 37.61 9.54 -18.89
C ALA A 153 36.98 8.75 -20.05
N ASP A 154 36.01 9.35 -20.74
CA ASP A 154 35.51 8.85 -22.03
C ASP A 154 36.52 9.13 -23.16
N GLU A 155 36.18 8.74 -24.40
CA GLU A 155 37.01 8.97 -25.59
C GLU A 155 37.31 10.45 -25.87
N LYS A 156 36.50 11.37 -25.33
CA LYS A 156 36.66 12.83 -25.45
C LYS A 156 37.33 13.43 -24.22
N GLY A 157 37.75 12.61 -23.26
CA GLY A 157 38.38 13.05 -22.02
C GLY A 157 37.41 13.53 -20.94
N ASN A 158 36.08 13.39 -21.13
CA ASN A 158 35.10 13.82 -20.13
C ASN A 158 34.92 12.75 -19.06
N TRP A 159 34.71 13.20 -17.83
CA TRP A 159 34.46 12.35 -16.68
C TRP A 159 33.01 12.55 -16.23
N ASN A 160 32.10 11.74 -16.74
CA ASN A 160 30.67 11.81 -16.41
C ASN A 160 30.26 10.60 -15.58
N PHE A 161 29.29 10.78 -14.69
CA PHE A 161 28.70 9.70 -13.92
C PHE A 161 27.19 9.91 -13.75
N SER A 162 26.48 8.82 -13.52
CA SER A 162 25.04 8.81 -13.33
C SER A 162 24.66 7.63 -12.43
N PHE A 163 23.76 7.90 -11.49
CA PHE A 163 23.07 6.93 -10.64
C PHE A 163 21.59 7.00 -10.98
N LYS A 164 21.05 5.90 -11.51
CA LYS A 164 19.68 5.82 -12.04
C LYS A 164 18.79 4.98 -11.14
N ASP A 165 17.48 5.06 -11.39
CA ASP A 165 16.46 4.26 -10.73
C ASP A 165 16.43 4.41 -9.20
N LEU A 166 16.89 5.57 -8.73
CA LEU A 166 16.92 5.93 -7.32
C LEU A 166 15.50 6.22 -6.81
N PRO A 167 15.08 5.72 -5.64
CA PRO A 167 13.82 6.11 -5.03
C PRO A 167 13.69 7.64 -4.94
N LYS A 168 12.59 8.22 -5.40
CA LYS A 168 12.40 9.67 -5.26
C LYS A 168 11.99 10.07 -3.84
N TYR A 169 11.27 9.20 -3.15
CA TYR A 169 10.70 9.46 -1.82
C TYR A 169 11.12 8.40 -0.79
N ASP A 170 11.22 8.81 0.47
CA ASP A 170 11.50 7.94 1.60
C ASP A 170 10.25 7.17 2.10
N GLY A 171 10.42 6.40 3.18
CA GLY A 171 9.34 5.65 3.83
C GLY A 171 8.26 6.51 4.50
N GLU A 172 8.43 7.83 4.54
CA GLU A 172 7.50 8.83 5.07
C GLU A 172 6.95 9.77 3.96
N GLY A 173 7.33 9.53 2.69
CA GLY A 173 6.87 10.28 1.55
C GLY A 173 7.57 11.63 1.37
N ASN A 174 8.72 11.86 1.99
CA ASN A 174 9.56 13.04 1.77
C ASN A 174 10.54 12.82 0.62
N GLU A 175 10.88 13.87 -0.13
CA GLU A 175 11.85 13.75 -1.22
C GLU A 175 13.25 13.44 -0.65
N ILE A 176 13.86 12.37 -1.14
CA ILE A 176 15.20 11.99 -0.73
C ILE A 176 16.20 12.98 -1.31
N GLN A 177 17.09 13.49 -0.46
CA GLN A 177 18.27 14.23 -0.88
C GLN A 177 19.45 13.25 -1.03
N TYR A 178 20.10 13.32 -2.19
CA TYR A 178 21.20 12.47 -2.61
C TYR A 178 22.50 13.25 -2.84
#